data_AF-A0A328SH81-F1
#
_entry.id   AF-A0A328SH81-F1
#
_cell.length_a   1.000
_cell.length_b   1.000
_cell.length_c   1.000
_cell.angle_alpha   90.00
_cell.angle_beta   90.00
_cell.angle_gamma   90.00
#
_symmetry.space_group_name_H-M   'P 1'
#
loop_
_entity.id
_entity.type
_entity.pdbx_description
1 polymer ?
#
loop_
_entity_poly.entity_id
_entity_poly.type
_entity_poly.pdbx_seq_one_letter_code
_entity_poly.pdbx_strand_id
1 'polypeptide(L)'
;MVDYDKILNQLEDNKRLREKVVKDGVDKLNRKLRSDMYTVDNIVANSGLGYKYHDLIDHKDKMNSDLKRNVNKSFHQVDVELYKLNNKLENESRMINYRYENKKENLLNQIKYKCQQ
;
A
#
# COMPACT_ATOMS: atom_id res chain seq x y z
N MET A 1 40.55 -74.71 -9.34
CA MET A 1 41.28 -73.82 -8.43
C MET A 1 40.57 -72.49 -8.47
N VAL A 2 40.06 -72.01 -7.34
CA VAL A 2 39.40 -70.69 -7.29
C VAL A 2 40.49 -69.63 -7.41
N ASP A 3 40.33 -68.71 -8.35
CA ASP A 3 41.26 -67.61 -8.57
C ASP A 3 40.98 -66.51 -7.54
N TYR A 4 41.59 -66.66 -6.37
CA TYR A 4 41.40 -65.77 -5.22
C TYR A 4 41.83 -64.33 -5.52
N ASP A 5 42.82 -64.12 -6.38
CA ASP A 5 43.30 -62.79 -6.76
C ASP A 5 42.25 -62.04 -7.59
N LYS A 6 41.53 -62.76 -8.46
CA LYS A 6 40.42 -62.18 -9.22
C LYS A 6 39.25 -61.79 -8.31
N ILE A 7 38.93 -62.59 -7.30
CA ILE A 7 37.87 -62.29 -6.33
C ILE A 7 38.26 -61.09 -5.45
N LEU A 8 39.53 -61.01 -5.02
CA LEU A 8 40.03 -59.92 -4.21
C LEU A 8 39.98 -58.59 -4.97
N ASN A 9 40.45 -58.57 -6.22
CA ASN A 9 40.37 -57.39 -7.09
C ASN A 9 38.93 -56.92 -7.32
N GLN A 10 38.00 -57.85 -7.54
CA GLN A 10 36.57 -57.52 -7.68
C GLN A 10 35.97 -56.92 -6.40
N LEU A 11 36.38 -57.38 -5.22
CA LEU A 11 35.93 -56.84 -3.94
C LEU A 11 36.47 -55.42 -3.72
N GLU A 12 37.73 -55.16 -4.05
CA GLU A 12 38.33 -53.83 -3.94
C GLU A 12 37.69 -52.83 -4.91
N ASP A 13 37.47 -53.23 -6.16
CA ASP A 13 36.82 -52.38 -7.15
C ASP A 13 35.38 -52.06 -6.77
N ASN A 14 34.62 -53.04 -6.27
CA ASN A 14 33.26 -52.81 -5.76
C ASN A 14 33.25 -51.86 -4.56
N LYS A 15 34.23 -51.97 -3.66
CA LYS A 15 34.36 -51.06 -2.51
C LYS A 15 34.62 -49.62 -2.98
N ARG A 16 35.56 -49.44 -3.92
CA ARG A 16 35.87 -48.13 -4.51
C ARG A 16 34.67 -47.53 -5.26
N LEU A 17 33.94 -48.35 -6.01
CA LEU A 17 32.74 -47.91 -6.72
C LEU A 17 31.66 -47.44 -5.74
N ARG A 18 31.45 -48.18 -4.66
CA ARG A 18 30.49 -47.84 -3.61
C ARG A 18 30.87 -46.54 -2.91
N GLU A 19 32.14 -46.37 -2.54
CA GLU A 19 32.64 -45.13 -1.92
C GLU A 19 32.46 -43.92 -2.83
N LYS A 20 32.72 -44.08 -4.14
CA LYS A 20 32.52 -43.01 -5.13
C LYS A 20 31.05 -42.62 -5.26
N VAL A 21 30.15 -43.61 -5.35
CA VAL A 21 28.70 -43.37 -5.43
C VAL A 21 28.18 -42.67 -4.17
N VAL A 22 28.64 -43.07 -3.00
CA VAL A 22 28.26 -42.42 -1.73
C VAL A 22 28.76 -40.98 -1.71
N LYS A 23 30.01 -40.72 -2.08
CA LYS A 23 30.59 -39.38 -2.12
C LYS A 23 29.83 -38.47 -3.09
N ASP A 24 29.54 -38.94 -4.30
CA ASP A 24 28.76 -38.19 -5.29
C ASP A 24 27.32 -37.92 -4.80
N GLY A 25 26.73 -38.85 -4.06
CA GLY A 25 25.43 -38.68 -3.42
C GLY A 25 25.43 -37.60 -2.34
N VAL A 26 26.43 -37.61 -1.46
CA VAL A 26 26.61 -36.61 -0.40
C VAL A 26 26.87 -35.22 -0.98
N ASP A 27 27.72 -35.11 -2.01
CA ASP A 27 28.02 -33.84 -2.64
C ASP A 27 26.80 -33.25 -3.36
N LYS A 28 25.98 -34.08 -4.01
CA LYS A 28 24.70 -33.64 -4.60
C LYS A 28 23.71 -33.15 -3.55
N LEU A 29 23.61 -33.85 -2.41
CA LEU A 29 22.77 -33.43 -1.28
C LEU A 29 23.23 -32.10 -0.70
N ASN A 30 24.53 -31.94 -0.47
CA ASN A 30 25.11 -30.71 0.06
C ASN A 30 24.90 -29.52 -0.90
N ARG A 31 25.02 -29.73 -2.21
CA ARG A 31 24.72 -28.68 -3.20
C ARG A 31 23.25 -28.29 -3.21
N LYS A 32 22.33 -29.25 -3.05
CA LYS A 32 20.89 -28.96 -2.93
C LYS A 32 20.58 -28.20 -1.65
N LEU A 33 21.14 -28.60 -0.50
CA LEU A 33 20.93 -27.91 0.78
C LEU A 33 21.50 -26.49 0.79
N ARG A 34 22.60 -26.25 0.05
CA ARG A 34 23.17 -24.91 -0.16
C ARG A 34 22.45 -24.09 -1.23
N SER A 35 21.51 -24.68 -1.96
CA SER A 35 20.72 -23.90 -2.93
C SER A 35 19.74 -23.00 -2.18
N ASP A 36 19.55 -21.79 -2.71
CA ASP A 36 18.71 -20.76 -2.09
C ASP A 36 17.29 -21.25 -1.78
N MET A 37 16.81 -22.31 -2.44
CA MET A 37 15.51 -22.92 -2.20
C MET A 37 15.30 -23.42 -0.76
N TYR A 38 16.36 -23.79 -0.04
CA TYR A 38 16.30 -24.30 1.34
C TYR A 38 16.79 -23.29 2.38
N THR A 39 16.99 -22.03 2.00
CA THR A 39 17.27 -20.99 2.99
C THR A 39 16.06 -20.77 3.87
N VAL A 40 16.30 -20.44 5.14
CA VAL A 40 15.24 -20.20 6.13
C VAL A 40 14.27 -19.12 5.63
N ASP A 41 14.80 -18.06 4.98
CA ASP A 41 13.97 -16.99 4.43
C ASP A 41 13.03 -17.48 3.32
N ASN A 42 13.50 -18.32 2.40
CA ASN A 42 12.65 -18.89 1.35
C ASN A 42 11.64 -19.91 1.89
N ILE A 43 12.02 -20.68 2.91
CA ILE A 43 11.09 -21.59 3.58
C ILE A 43 9.99 -20.79 4.29
N VAL A 44 10.34 -19.71 4.99
CA VAL A 44 9.38 -18.84 5.67
C VAL A 44 8.47 -18.13 4.66
N ALA A 45 9.03 -17.58 3.58
CA ALA A 45 8.26 -16.93 2.51
C ALA A 45 7.26 -17.88 1.86
N ASN A 46 7.63 -19.14 1.63
CA ASN A 46 6.76 -20.16 1.03
C ASN A 46 5.90 -20.93 2.06
N SER A 47 6.00 -20.59 3.35
CA SER A 47 5.22 -21.23 4.41
C SER A 47 3.89 -20.51 4.65
N GLY A 48 2.97 -21.16 5.36
CA GLY A 48 1.74 -20.53 5.84
C GLY A 48 1.96 -19.28 6.71
N LEU A 49 3.15 -19.11 7.31
CA LEU A 49 3.53 -17.90 8.04
C LEU A 49 3.87 -16.75 7.09
N GLY A 50 4.57 -17.03 5.98
CA GLY A 50 4.87 -16.05 4.94
C GLY A 50 3.59 -15.48 4.32
N TYR A 51 2.63 -16.35 3.98
CA TYR A 51 1.32 -15.92 3.48
C TYR A 51 0.58 -15.03 4.48
N LYS A 52 0.49 -15.44 5.75
CA LYS A 52 -0.14 -14.62 6.79
C LYS A 52 0.54 -13.26 6.98
N TYR A 53 1.86 -13.22 6.86
CA TYR A 53 2.61 -11.98 6.97
C TYR A 53 2.33 -11.03 5.79
N HIS A 54 2.30 -11.56 4.56
CA HIS A 54 1.89 -10.80 3.38
C HIS A 54 0.46 -10.31 3.49
N ASP A 55 -0.47 -11.16 3.91
CA ASP A 55 -1.87 -10.78 4.13
C ASP A 55 -1.99 -9.61 5.11
N LEU A 56 -1.24 -9.64 6.22
CA LEU A 56 -1.26 -8.56 7.22
C LEU A 56 -0.74 -7.24 6.64
N ILE A 57 0.29 -7.27 5.79
CA ILE A 57 0.81 -6.08 5.10
C ILE A 57 -0.26 -5.53 4.14
N ASP A 58 -0.86 -6.40 3.32
CA ASP A 58 -1.87 -5.99 2.35
C ASP A 58 -3.10 -5.39 3.04
N HIS A 59 -3.53 -5.96 4.16
CA HIS A 59 -4.63 -5.42 4.96
C HIS A 59 -4.28 -4.05 5.55
N LYS A 60 -3.06 -3.87 6.07
CA LYS A 60 -2.58 -2.59 6.58
C LYS A 60 -2.56 -1.52 5.48
N ASP A 61 -2.06 -1.86 4.30
CA ASP A 61 -1.97 -0.92 3.17
C ASP A 61 -3.34 -0.55 2.63
N LYS A 62 -4.28 -1.50 2.60
CA LYS A 62 -5.68 -1.24 2.29
C LYS A 62 -6.33 -0.31 3.31
N MET A 63 -6.15 -0.58 4.61
CA MET A 63 -6.66 0.30 5.68
C MET A 63 -6.11 1.73 5.56
N ASN A 64 -4.80 1.87 5.31
CA ASN A 64 -4.18 3.18 5.10
C ASN A 64 -4.77 3.91 3.88
N SER A 65 -5.02 3.18 2.80
CA SER A 65 -5.60 3.75 1.58
C SER A 65 -7.04 4.21 1.79
N ASP A 66 -7.85 3.42 2.50
CA ASP A 66 -9.22 3.77 2.85
C ASP A 66 -9.28 4.98 3.80
N LEU A 67 -8.38 5.05 4.78
CA LEU A 67 -8.25 6.21 5.67
C LEU A 67 -7.91 7.47 4.88
N LYS A 68 -6.90 7.44 4.01
CA LYS A 68 -6.53 8.58 3.14
C LYS A 68 -7.71 9.01 2.27
N ARG A 69 -8.42 8.05 1.68
CA ARG A 69 -9.60 8.33 0.84
C ARG A 69 -10.70 9.01 1.64
N ASN A 70 -11.00 8.53 2.84
CA ASN A 70 -12.03 9.11 3.69
C ASN A 70 -11.67 10.52 4.15
N VAL A 71 -10.42 10.74 4.57
CA VAL A 71 -9.92 12.07 4.92
C VAL A 71 -10.06 13.05 3.76
N ASN A 72 -9.65 12.66 2.55
CA ASN A 72 -9.78 13.51 1.36
C ASN A 72 -11.24 13.82 1.02
N LYS A 73 -12.14 12.84 1.16
CA LYS A 73 -13.58 13.07 0.97
C LYS A 73 -14.13 14.08 1.98
N SER A 74 -13.76 13.95 3.25
CA SER A 74 -14.19 14.89 4.29
C SER A 74 -13.68 16.30 4.03
N PHE A 75 -12.40 16.47 3.67
CA PHE A 75 -11.88 17.79 3.31
C PHE A 75 -12.60 18.38 2.10
N HIS A 76 -12.85 17.57 1.07
CA HIS A 76 -13.59 18.03 -0.10
C HIS A 76 -15.03 18.46 0.25
N GLN A 77 -15.71 17.75 1.16
CA GLN A 77 -17.03 18.15 1.64
C GLN A 77 -16.98 19.49 2.37
N VAL A 78 -15.98 19.70 3.22
CA VAL A 78 -15.74 20.98 3.90
C VAL A 78 -15.53 22.10 2.89
N ASP A 79 -14.71 21.90 1.86
CA ASP A 79 -14.47 22.90 0.82
C ASP A 79 -15.76 23.28 0.07
N VAL A 80 -16.60 22.29 -0.25
CA VAL A 80 -17.89 22.51 -0.91
C VAL A 80 -18.84 23.30 -0.01
N GLU A 81 -18.88 23.00 1.29
CA GLU A 81 -19.71 23.75 2.25
C GLU A 81 -19.22 25.18 2.44
N LEU A 82 -17.90 25.39 2.54
CA LEU A 82 -17.30 26.72 2.59
C LEU A 82 -17.63 27.54 1.35
N TYR A 83 -17.55 26.93 0.16
CA TYR A 83 -17.93 27.58 -1.09
C TYR A 83 -19.41 28.01 -1.10
N LYS A 84 -20.32 27.12 -0.68
CA LYS A 84 -21.75 27.44 -0.56
C LYS A 84 -22.01 28.57 0.42
N LEU A 85 -21.33 28.54 1.58
CA LEU A 85 -21.45 29.59 2.59
C LEU A 85 -20.96 30.94 2.06
N ASN A 86 -19.83 30.96 1.36
CA ASN A 86 -19.27 32.17 0.78
C ASN A 86 -20.23 32.81 -0.24
N ASN A 87 -20.81 32.00 -1.13
CA ASN A 87 -21.81 32.48 -2.09
C ASN A 87 -23.05 33.05 -1.40
N LYS A 88 -23.49 32.45 -0.29
CA LYS A 88 -24.62 32.95 0.49
C LYS A 88 -24.30 34.31 1.13
N LEU A 89 -23.12 34.44 1.75
CA LEU A 89 -22.65 35.70 2.34
C LEU A 89 -22.54 36.81 1.30
N GLU A 90 -22.03 36.49 0.11
CA GLU A 90 -21.91 37.46 -0.97
C GLU A 90 -23.30 37.98 -1.42
N ASN A 91 -24.26 37.07 -1.58
CA ASN A 91 -25.63 37.45 -1.93
C ASN A 91 -26.30 38.30 -0.84
N GLU A 92 -26.14 37.93 0.43
CA GLU A 92 -26.65 38.72 1.55
C GLU A 92 -26.03 40.12 1.60
N SER A 93 -24.71 40.21 1.40
CA SER A 93 -23.98 41.49 1.34
C SER A 93 -24.51 42.39 0.21
N ARG A 94 -24.72 41.83 -0.99
CA ARG A 94 -25.30 42.56 -2.12
C ARG A 94 -26.70 43.09 -1.80
N MET A 95 -27.54 42.26 -1.15
CA MET A 95 -28.89 42.67 -0.74
C MET A 95 -28.88 43.77 0.32
N ILE A 96 -27.94 43.72 1.27
CA ILE A 96 -27.76 44.78 2.26
C ILE A 96 -27.38 46.09 1.57
N ASN A 97 -26.39 46.06 0.67
CA ASN A 97 -25.95 47.24 -0.08
C ASN A 97 -27.09 47.84 -0.91
N TYR A 98 -27.86 47.00 -1.60
CA TYR A 98 -29.01 47.44 -2.36
C TYR A 98 -30.05 48.16 -1.48
N ARG A 99 -30.38 47.59 -0.31
CA ARG A 99 -31.32 48.21 0.64
C ARG A 99 -30.77 49.53 1.20
N TYR A 100 -29.47 49.58 1.47
CA TYR A 100 -28.81 50.78 1.97
C TYR A 100 -28.86 51.92 0.94
N GLU A 101 -28.44 51.67 -0.31
CA GLU A 101 -28.45 52.69 -1.36
C GLU A 101 -29.87 53.16 -1.68
N ASN A 102 -30.86 52.25 -1.73
CA ASN A 102 -32.26 52.64 -1.89
C ASN A 102 -32.75 53.55 -0.76
N LYS A 103 -32.41 53.24 0.49
CA LYS A 103 -32.82 54.06 1.64
C LYS A 103 -32.16 55.44 1.60
N LYS A 104 -30.88 55.49 1.24
CA LYS A 104 -30.12 56.73 1.06
C LYS A 104 -30.73 57.60 -0.04
N GLU A 105 -31.04 57.02 -1.21
CA GLU A 105 -31.66 57.74 -2.33
C GLU A 105 -33.04 58.29 -1.95
N ASN A 106 -33.86 57.49 -1.27
CA ASN A 106 -35.17 57.92 -0.80
C ASN A 106 -35.08 59.11 0.18
N LEU A 107 -34.12 59.07 1.11
CA LEU A 107 -33.88 60.19 2.03
C LEU A 107 -33.40 61.44 1.30
N LEU A 108 -32.48 61.30 0.35
CA LEU A 108 -32.00 62.39 -0.50
C LEU A 108 -33.14 63.05 -1.26
N ASN A 109 -34.03 62.26 -1.84
CA ASN A 109 -35.19 62.77 -2.56
C ASN A 109 -36.14 63.52 -1.62
N GLN A 110 -36.43 62.96 -0.43
CA GLN A 110 -37.27 63.66 0.57
C GLN A 110 -36.66 65.01 0.99
N ILE A 111 -35.35 65.08 1.19
CA ILE A 111 -34.65 66.33 1.54
C ILE A 111 -34.75 67.34 0.38
N LYS A 112 -34.48 66.91 -0.87
CA LYS A 112 -34.60 67.78 -2.05
C LYS A 112 -35.99 68.38 -2.16
N TYR A 113 -37.04 67.57 -2.03
CA TYR A 113 -38.42 68.06 -2.09
C TYR A 113 -38.75 69.05 -0.98
N LYS A 114 -38.25 68.83 0.25
CA LYS A 114 -38.46 69.75 1.37
C LYS A 114 -37.68 71.07 1.25
N CYS A 115 -36.54 71.07 0.56
CA CYS A 115 -35.76 72.28 0.30
C CYS A 115 -36.27 73.09 -0.91
N GLN A 116 -37.23 72.55 -1.67
CA GLN A 116 -37.85 73.19 -2.84
C GLN A 116 -39.26 73.74 -2.55
N GLN A 117 -39.79 73.54 -1.33
CA GLN A 117 -40.97 74.21 -0.78
C GLN A 117 -40.55 75.40 0.08
#